data_AF-A0A2G9XHK2-F1
#
_entry.id   AF-A0A2G9XHK2-F1
#
_cell.length_a   1.000
_cell.length_b   1.000
_cell.length_c   1.000
_cell.angle_alpha   90.00
_cell.angle_beta   90.00
_cell.angle_gamma   90.00
#
_symmetry.space_group_name_H-M   'P 1'
#
loop_
_entity.id
_entity.type
_entity.pdbx_description
1 polymer ?
#
loop_
_entity_poly.entity_id
_entity_poly.type
_entity_poly.pdbx_seq_one_letter_code
_entity_poly.pdbx_strand_id
1 'polypeptide(L)' 'MEIQFITDEHGNKTAAIVPYDEWERTEKAKDILEHIYLAGIIEERKGSEPTVNLDNLLNEEGLTRADLES' A
#
# COMPACT_ATOMS: atom_id res chain seq x y z
N MET A 1 -9.40 -26.93 3.43
CA MET A 1 -7.95 -27.13 3.66
C MET A 1 -7.53 -26.01 4.61
N GLU A 2 -6.76 -26.29 5.65
CA GLU A 2 -6.27 -25.26 6.57
C GLU A 2 -4.94 -24.66 6.07
N ILE A 3 -4.58 -23.46 6.54
CA ILE A 3 -3.29 -22.85 6.22
C ILE A 3 -2.18 -23.72 6.81
N GLN A 4 -1.21 -24.09 5.98
CA GLN A 4 -0.01 -24.83 6.41
C GLN A 4 1.20 -23.93 6.33
N PHE A 5 2.17 -24.14 7.21
CA PHE A 5 3.43 -23.40 7.19
C PHE A 5 4.59 -24.33 6.83
N ILE A 6 5.47 -23.84 5.96
CA ILE A 6 6.76 -24.47 5.68
C ILE A 6 7.76 -23.84 6.66
N THR A 7 8.49 -24.69 7.39
CA THR A 7 9.51 -24.25 8.34
C THR A 7 10.91 -24.64 7.87
N ASP A 8 11.90 -23.80 8.16
CA ASP A 8 13.30 -24.17 8.01
C ASP A 8 13.77 -25.14 9.11
N GLU A 9 15.03 -25.55 9.04
CA GLU A 9 15.67 -26.45 10.01
C GLU A 9 15.76 -25.87 11.44
N HIS A 10 15.59 -24.55 11.59
CA HIS A 10 15.58 -23.85 12.87
C HIS A 10 14.15 -23.62 13.40
N GLY A 11 13.12 -24.08 12.66
CA GLY A 11 11.72 -23.90 13.01
C GLY A 11 11.12 -22.55 12.62
N ASN A 12 11.83 -21.71 11.86
CA ASN A 12 11.29 -20.44 11.38
C ASN A 12 10.32 -20.69 10.23
N LYS A 13 9.16 -20.03 10.26
CA LYS A 13 8.18 -20.08 9.17
C LYS A 13 8.71 -19.29 7.98
N THR A 14 8.95 -19.97 6.86
CA THR A 14 9.51 -19.37 5.64
C THR A 14 8.48 -19.18 4.53
N ALA A 15 7.42 -20.00 4.53
CA ALA A 15 6.31 -19.86 3.58
C ALA A 15 5.00 -20.38 4.19
N ALA A 16 3.88 -20.03 3.55
CA ALA A 16 2.56 -20.54 3.88
C ALA A 16 1.89 -21.12 2.62
N ILE A 17 1.23 -22.26 2.78
CA ILE A 17 0.36 -22.85 1.77
C ILE A 17 -1.07 -22.52 2.18
N VAL A 18 -1.73 -21.69 1.37
CA VAL A 18 -3.07 -21.15 1.65
C VAL A 18 -4.06 -21.73 0.63
N PRO A 19 -5.27 -22.14 1.05
CA PRO A 19 -6.32 -22.50 0.09
C PRO A 19 -6.63 -21.33 -0.83
N TYR A 20 -6.78 -21.61 -2.13
CA TYR A 20 -6.99 -20.57 -3.14
C TYR A 20 -8.13 -19.60 -2.79
N ASP A 21 -9.29 -20.12 -2.37
CA ASP A 21 -10.44 -19.28 -2.02
C ASP A 21 -10.18 -18.34 -0.84
N GLU A 22 -9.33 -18.74 0.11
CA GLU A 22 -8.94 -17.90 1.26
C GLU A 22 -7.93 -16.84 0.85
N TRP A 23 -6.98 -17.20 -0.01
CA TRP A 23 -6.05 -16.24 -0.60
C TRP A 23 -6.80 -15.19 -1.43
N GLU A 24 -7.74 -15.61 -2.28
CA GLU A 24 -8.52 -14.69 -3.12
C GLU A 24 -9.39 -13.74 -2.29
N ARG A 25 -10.02 -14.23 -1.21
CA ARG A 25 -10.74 -13.37 -0.25
C ARG A 25 -9.82 -12.35 0.39
N THR A 26 -8.62 -12.77 0.79
CA THR A 26 -7.62 -11.90 1.44
C THR A 26 -7.14 -10.82 0.48
N GLU A 27 -6.84 -11.15 -0.77
CA GLU A 27 -6.44 -10.17 -1.79
C GLU A 27 -7.53 -9.12 -2.05
N LYS A 28 -8.79 -9.54 -2.17
CA LYS A 28 -9.93 -8.63 -2.31
C LYS A 28 -10.11 -7.73 -1.09
N ALA A 29 -9.93 -8.28 0.12
CA ALA A 29 -10.01 -7.51 1.35
C ALA A 29 -8.87 -6.49 1.49
N LYS A 30 -7.65 -6.87 1.06
CA LYS A 30 -6.47 -5.99 1.08
C LYS A 30 -6.70 -4.73 0.27
N ASP A 31 -7.28 -4.84 -0.93
CA ASP A 31 -7.58 -3.70 -1.78
C ASP A 31 -8.51 -2.70 -1.06
N ILE A 32 -9.59 -3.19 -0.44
CA ILE A 32 -10.50 -2.35 0.35
C ILE A 32 -9.78 -1.71 1.55
N LEU A 33 -8.93 -2.47 2.24
CA LEU A 33 -8.18 -1.97 3.40
C LEU A 33 -7.17 -0.89 3.01
N GLU A 34 -6.51 -0.99 1.85
CA GLU A 34 -5.65 0.08 1.33
C GLU A 34 -6.44 1.37 1.10
N HIS A 35 -7.63 1.28 0.51
CA HIS A 35 -8.48 2.46 0.30
C HIS A 35 -8.94 3.08 1.62
N ILE A 36 -9.32 2.27 2.61
CA ILE A 36 -9.70 2.76 3.95
C ILE A 36 -8.51 3.46 4.63
N TYR A 37 -7.32 2.87 4.53
CA TYR A 37 -6.11 3.45 5.10
C TYR A 37 -5.76 4.80 4.47
N LEU A 38 -5.79 4.89 3.13
CA LEU A 38 -5.56 6.13 2.40
C LEU A 38 -6.61 7.20 2.74
N ALA A 39 -7.89 6.82 2.82
CA ALA A 39 -8.96 7.72 3.23
C ALA A 39 -8.73 8.29 4.64
N GLY A 40 -8.23 7.45 5.57
CA GLY A 40 -7.84 7.89 6.91
C GLY A 40 -6.74 8.95 6.88
N ILE A 41 -5.64 8.70 6.15
CA ILE A 41 -4.54 9.68 6.02
C ILE A 41 -5.02 11.00 5.41
N ILE A 42 -5.88 10.93 4.39
CA ILE A 42 -6.43 12.13 3.75
C ILE A 42 -7.24 12.94 4.74
N GLU A 43 -8.13 12.30 5.52
CA GLU A 43 -8.95 12.99 6.49
C GLU A 43 -8.12 13.57 7.65
N GLU A 44 -7.11 12.84 8.13
CA GLU A 44 -6.17 13.34 9.16
C GLU A 44 -5.41 14.59 8.70
N ARG A 45 -5.02 14.65 7.42
CA ARG A 45 -4.27 15.78 6.86
C ARG A 45 -5.16 16.90 6.36
N LYS A 46 -6.47 16.72 6.35
CA LYS A 46 -7.42 17.71 5.85
C LYS A 46 -7.37 18.98 6.68
N GLY A 47 -7.12 20.11 6.03
CA GLY A 47 -6.97 21.41 6.70
C GLY A 47 -5.64 21.62 7.42
N SER A 48 -4.73 20.64 7.39
CA SER A 48 -3.35 20.84 7.84
C SER A 48 -2.57 21.70 6.84
N GLU A 49 -1.61 22.47 7.32
CA GLU A 49 -0.72 23.23 6.43
C GLU A 49 0.17 22.29 5.62
N PRO A 50 0.36 22.57 4.31
CA PRO A 50 1.25 21.78 3.48
C PRO A 50 2.72 21.98 3.91
N THR A 51 3.46 20.89 4.05
CA THR A 51 4.89 20.93 4.40
C THR A 51 5.80 21.24 3.21
N VAL A 52 5.32 21.02 1.99
CA VAL A 52 6.04 21.23 0.74
C VAL A 52 5.06 21.74 -0.33
N ASN A 53 5.53 22.63 -1.21
CA ASN A 53 4.71 23.14 -2.31
C ASN A 53 4.87 22.27 -3.57
N LEU A 54 3.95 22.45 -4.53
CA LEU A 54 3.93 21.67 -5.77
C LEU A 54 5.21 21.82 -6.60
N ASP A 55 5.77 23.03 -6.67
CA ASP A 55 6.95 23.29 -7.51
C ASP A 55 8.19 22.57 -6.97
N ASN A 56 8.34 22.49 -5.65
CA ASN A 56 9.41 21.72 -5.02
C ASN A 56 9.28 20.23 -5.34
N LEU A 57 8.07 19.66 -5.24
CA LEU A 57 7.82 18.26 -5.59
C LEU A 57 8.14 17.96 -7.06
N LEU A 58 7.73 18.84 -7.97
CA LEU A 58 8.01 18.66 -9.40
C LEU A 58 9.51 18.71 -9.68
N ASN A 59 10.22 19.66 -9.06
CA ASN A 59 11.67 19.77 -9.22
C ASN A 59 12.43 18.55 -8.69
N GLU A 60 11.98 17.94 -7.60
CA GLU A 60 12.56 16.69 -7.05
C GLU A 60 12.43 15.52 -8.04
N GLU A 61 11.31 15.45 -8.77
CA GLU A 61 11.05 14.44 -9.79
C GLU A 61 11.64 14.81 -11.17
N GLY A 62 12.34 15.94 -11.29
CA GLY A 62 12.90 16.43 -12.56
C GLY A 62 11.84 16.89 -13.57
N LEU A 63 10.66 17.27 -13.08
CA LEU A 63 9.50 17.71 -13.85
C LEU A 63 9.24 19.20 -13.68
N THR A 64 8.43 19.75 -14.58
CA THR A 64 7.91 21.10 -14.55
C THR A 64 6.38 21.08 -14.62
N ARG A 65 5.73 22.21 -14.33
CA ARG A 65 4.26 22.30 -14.46
C ARG A 65 3.75 22.03 -15.87
N ALA A 66 4.55 22.35 -16.89
CA ALA A 66 4.20 22.10 -18.28
C ALA A 66 4.05 20.60 -18.59
N ASP A 67 4.76 19.75 -17.84
CA ASP A 67 4.71 18.30 -18.00
C ASP A 67 3.42 17.67 -17.41
N LEU A 68 2.62 18.44 -16.64
CA LEU A 68 1.35 17.97 -16.09
C LEU A 68 0.13 18.23 -16.99
N GLU A 69 0.27 19.10 -17.99
CA GLU A 69 -0.84 19.56 -18.85
C GLU A 69 -0.93 18.81 -20.20
N SER A 70 -0.07 17.82 -20.43
CA SER A 70 0.01 16.99 -21.63
C SER A 70 -0.70 15.64 -21.48
#